data_AF-A0A8B9L0S2-F1
#
_entry.id   AF-A0A8B9L0S2-F1
#
_cell.length_a   1.000
_cell.length_b   1.000
_cell.length_c   1.000
_cell.angle_alpha   90.00
_cell.angle_beta   90.00
_cell.angle_gamma   90.00
#
_symmetry.space_group_name_H-M   'P 1'
#
loop_
_entity.id
_entity.type
_entity.pdbx_description
1 polymer ?
#
loop_
_entity_poly.entity_id
_entity_poly.type
_entity_poly.pdbx_seq_one_letter_code
_entity_poly.pdbx_strand_id
1 'polypeptide(L)'
;MNEWSPLAKVYDPLKAGSIDSTDVEPHDRAIWRAMNARYRPNKAVTGDPQLTLFVARLNKQTSEEDLNNVFSTFGDIRRVRLVRDAVTGFSKGYAFIEYKEERSLMKAWRDANKMVVDQSELFVDFELERTLQGWIPRRLGGGLGGKKESGQLRFGGRDRPFRRPINLGGPMPQGRPGERRWEGGGGGGGSREERPRDWDRERDRDRDQNNNHTADSTLYKIL
;
A
#
# COMPACT_ATOMS: atom_id res chain seq x y z
N MET A 1 11.02 22.40 -17.05
CA MET A 1 9.61 22.20 -16.68
C MET A 1 9.44 20.74 -16.30
N ASN A 2 9.02 20.43 -15.08
CA ASN A 2 8.74 19.04 -14.71
C ASN A 2 7.49 18.58 -15.47
N GLU A 3 7.68 17.68 -16.43
CA GLU A 3 6.60 17.02 -17.15
C GLU A 3 5.77 16.20 -16.16
N TRP A 4 4.48 16.54 -16.03
CA TRP A 4 3.55 15.84 -15.16
C TRP A 4 3.40 14.38 -15.58
N SER A 5 3.39 13.48 -14.60
CA SER A 5 3.21 12.03 -14.78
C SER A 5 2.19 11.50 -13.78
N PRO A 6 1.28 10.60 -14.19
CA PRO A 6 0.38 9.91 -13.27
C PRO A 6 1.12 8.94 -12.33
N LEU A 7 2.32 8.52 -12.71
CA LEU A 7 3.18 7.61 -11.93
C LEU A 7 4.38 8.35 -11.35
N ALA A 8 4.79 7.96 -10.15
CA ALA A 8 5.96 8.52 -9.49
C ALA A 8 7.25 8.16 -10.24
N LYS A 9 8.02 9.17 -10.64
CA LYS A 9 9.39 9.00 -11.19
C LYS A 9 10.45 8.91 -10.08
N VAL A 10 10.17 9.54 -8.94
CA VAL A 10 10.95 9.50 -7.69
C VAL A 10 9.95 9.33 -6.55
N TYR A 11 10.28 8.52 -5.56
CA TYR A 11 9.45 8.35 -4.38
C TYR A 11 9.73 9.46 -3.37
N ASP A 12 8.73 10.31 -3.16
CA ASP A 12 8.67 11.23 -2.04
C ASP A 12 7.46 10.84 -1.19
N PRO A 13 7.63 10.50 0.11
CA PRO A 13 6.51 10.10 0.95
C PRO A 13 5.41 11.15 1.12
N LEU A 14 5.77 12.43 1.11
CA LEU A 14 4.84 13.55 1.26
C LEU A 14 3.96 13.66 0.01
N LYS A 15 4.62 13.69 -1.15
CA LYS A 15 3.95 13.66 -2.47
C LYS A 15 3.13 12.39 -2.62
N ALA A 16 3.69 11.29 -2.12
CA ALA A 16 3.10 10.00 -1.78
C ALA A 16 1.67 10.10 -1.25
N GLY A 17 1.50 10.91 -0.21
CA GLY A 17 0.22 11.09 0.48
C GLY A 17 -0.76 12.00 -0.25
N SER A 18 -0.26 12.87 -1.13
CA SER A 18 -1.06 13.88 -1.82
C SER A 18 -1.63 13.35 -3.13
N ILE A 19 -2.93 13.56 -3.35
CA ILE A 19 -3.64 13.06 -4.53
C ILE A 19 -3.09 13.61 -5.84
N ASP A 20 -2.62 14.86 -5.83
CA ASP A 20 -2.07 15.59 -6.97
C ASP A 20 -0.58 15.93 -6.79
N SER A 21 0.07 15.36 -5.76
CA SER A 21 1.48 15.60 -5.45
C SER A 21 1.80 17.08 -5.11
N THR A 22 0.84 17.84 -4.56
CA THR A 22 1.07 19.27 -4.23
C THR A 22 1.37 19.53 -2.75
N ASP A 23 1.04 18.61 -1.84
CA ASP A 23 1.23 18.81 -0.40
C ASP A 23 2.66 19.24 -0.05
N VAL A 24 2.76 20.15 0.91
CA VAL A 24 4.02 20.68 1.46
C VAL A 24 4.26 20.26 2.91
N GLU A 25 3.21 19.77 3.59
CA GLU A 25 3.29 19.34 4.99
C GLU A 25 2.67 17.94 5.18
N PRO A 26 3.28 17.10 6.04
CA PRO A 26 2.79 15.76 6.29
C PRO A 26 1.46 15.78 7.05
N HIS A 27 0.39 15.32 6.40
CA HIS A 27 -0.95 15.31 6.99
C HIS A 27 -1.26 14.04 7.82
N ASP A 28 -0.40 13.02 7.81
CA ASP A 28 -0.56 11.79 8.60
C ASP A 28 0.74 11.30 9.26
N ARG A 29 0.61 10.55 10.37
CA ARG A 29 1.76 10.00 11.13
C ARG A 29 2.59 9.01 10.32
N ALA A 30 2.01 8.33 9.34
CA ALA A 30 2.74 7.40 8.48
C ALA A 30 3.62 8.15 7.46
N ILE A 31 3.20 9.29 6.92
CA ILE A 31 4.03 10.17 6.09
C ILE A 31 5.19 10.70 6.92
N TRP A 32 4.92 11.20 8.14
CA TRP A 32 5.99 11.64 9.04
C TRP A 32 7.03 10.55 9.30
N ARG A 33 6.58 9.31 9.60
CA ARG A 33 7.47 8.16 9.78
C ARG A 33 8.27 7.87 8.50
N ALA A 34 7.65 7.93 7.34
CA ALA A 34 8.30 7.62 6.07
C ALA A 34 9.35 8.66 5.68
N MET A 35 9.09 9.95 5.91
CA MET A 35 10.04 11.03 5.68
C MET A 35 11.30 10.90 6.57
N ASN A 36 11.12 10.43 7.80
CA ASN A 36 12.22 10.23 8.75
C ASN A 36 12.86 8.83 8.64
N ALA A 37 12.33 7.95 7.79
CA ALA A 37 12.80 6.58 7.67
C ALA A 37 14.12 6.52 6.89
N ARG A 38 15.11 5.83 7.45
CA ARG A 38 16.33 5.46 6.73
C ARG A 38 16.17 4.04 6.20
N TYR A 39 15.65 3.91 4.97
CA TYR A 39 15.55 2.62 4.30
C TYR A 39 16.74 2.37 3.39
N ARG A 40 17.32 1.17 3.48
CA ARG A 40 18.32 0.67 2.53
C ARG A 40 17.82 -0.66 1.97
N PRO A 41 17.61 -0.77 0.64
CA PRO A 41 17.28 -2.03 0.01
C PRO A 41 18.29 -3.13 0.34
N ASN A 42 17.82 -4.38 0.37
CA ASN A 42 18.72 -5.50 0.62
C ASN A 42 19.66 -5.74 -0.56
N LYS A 43 20.96 -5.50 -0.36
CA LYS A 43 22.01 -5.69 -1.37
C LYS A 43 22.23 -7.15 -1.78
N ALA A 44 21.78 -8.12 -0.98
CA ALA A 44 21.90 -9.53 -1.30
C ALA A 44 20.95 -9.98 -2.44
N VAL A 45 19.97 -9.14 -2.82
CA VAL A 45 19.06 -9.44 -3.93
C VAL A 45 19.79 -9.23 -5.26
N THR A 46 20.12 -10.34 -5.91
CA THR A 46 20.72 -10.40 -7.24
C THR A 46 19.66 -10.43 -8.35
N GLY A 47 20.06 -10.10 -9.58
CA GLY A 47 19.18 -10.07 -10.76
C GLY A 47 18.88 -8.64 -11.22
N ASP A 48 18.32 -8.51 -12.42
CA ASP A 48 17.99 -7.22 -13.02
C ASP A 48 16.65 -6.68 -12.50
N PRO A 49 16.64 -5.55 -11.76
CA PRO A 49 15.40 -4.98 -11.24
C PRO A 49 14.47 -4.44 -12.34
N GLN A 50 14.97 -4.09 -13.53
CA GLN A 50 14.14 -3.65 -14.65
C GLN A 50 13.40 -4.82 -15.31
N LEU A 51 13.95 -6.02 -15.18
CA LEU A 51 13.34 -7.27 -15.66
C LEU A 51 12.59 -8.02 -14.55
N THR A 52 12.34 -7.38 -13.40
CA THR A 52 11.67 -8.00 -12.25
C THR A 52 10.29 -7.39 -12.00
N LEU A 53 9.27 -8.24 -11.94
CA LEU A 53 7.93 -7.89 -11.51
C LEU A 53 7.73 -8.18 -10.03
N PHE A 54 7.00 -7.28 -9.38
CA PHE A 54 6.41 -7.46 -8.06
C PHE A 54 4.99 -8.02 -8.22
N VAL A 55 4.74 -9.17 -7.60
CA VAL A 55 3.42 -9.82 -7.57
C VAL A 55 2.95 -9.90 -6.13
N ALA A 56 1.78 -9.37 -5.82
CA ALA A 56 1.22 -9.33 -4.48
C ALA A 56 -0.24 -9.77 -4.44
N ARG A 57 -0.79 -9.84 -3.21
CA ARG A 57 -2.12 -10.39 -2.91
C ARG A 57 -2.22 -11.88 -3.30
N LEU A 58 -1.11 -12.59 -3.18
CA LEU A 58 -1.08 -14.04 -3.34
C LEU A 58 -1.84 -14.71 -2.20
N ASN A 59 -2.47 -15.85 -2.50
CA ASN A 59 -2.93 -16.74 -1.44
C ASN A 59 -1.71 -17.21 -0.63
N LYS A 60 -1.88 -17.37 0.68
CA LYS A 60 -0.80 -17.84 1.58
C LYS A 60 -0.38 -19.27 1.25
N GLN A 61 -1.23 -20.04 0.59
CA GLN A 61 -0.97 -21.41 0.16
C GLN A 61 -0.26 -21.50 -1.20
N THR A 62 -0.31 -20.43 -2.02
CA THR A 62 0.34 -20.41 -3.34
C THR A 62 1.84 -20.68 -3.21
N SER A 63 2.35 -21.66 -3.97
CA SER A 63 3.75 -22.04 -3.99
C SER A 63 4.56 -21.31 -5.07
N GLU A 64 5.89 -21.45 -5.02
CA GLU A 64 6.74 -20.93 -6.10
C GLU A 64 6.52 -21.65 -7.43
N GLU A 65 6.14 -22.94 -7.37
CA GLU A 65 5.84 -23.75 -8.55
C GLU A 65 4.55 -23.28 -9.22
N ASP A 66 3.49 -22.99 -8.44
CA ASP A 66 2.25 -22.43 -8.98
C ASP A 66 2.49 -21.11 -9.70
N LEU A 67 3.30 -20.23 -9.10
CA LEU A 67 3.71 -18.99 -9.73
C LEU A 67 4.52 -19.22 -11.01
N ASN A 68 5.45 -20.18 -11.00
CA ASN A 68 6.22 -20.51 -12.19
C ASN A 68 5.32 -21.02 -13.33
N ASN A 69 4.39 -21.92 -13.02
CA ASN A 69 3.42 -22.48 -13.98
C ASN A 69 2.53 -21.41 -14.58
N VAL A 70 1.99 -20.50 -13.77
CA VAL A 70 1.14 -19.41 -14.28
C VAL A 70 1.95 -18.40 -15.09
N PHE A 71 3.09 -17.94 -14.56
CA PHE A 71 3.83 -16.83 -15.17
C PHE A 71 4.71 -17.23 -16.35
N SER A 72 5.02 -18.53 -16.51
CA SER A 72 5.75 -19.05 -17.67
C SER A 72 4.95 -18.92 -18.97
N THR A 73 3.61 -18.82 -18.90
CA THR A 73 2.73 -18.57 -20.05
C THR A 73 2.97 -17.22 -20.73
N PHE A 74 3.58 -16.26 -20.02
CA PHE A 74 3.93 -14.95 -20.56
C PHE A 74 5.34 -14.92 -21.18
N GLY A 75 6.20 -15.85 -20.79
CA GLY A 75 7.53 -16.06 -21.36
C GLY A 75 8.53 -16.64 -20.36
N ASP A 76 9.78 -16.67 -20.78
CA ASP A 76 10.87 -17.32 -20.04
C ASP A 76 11.20 -16.60 -18.73
N ILE A 77 10.97 -17.31 -17.63
CA ILE A 77 11.34 -16.86 -16.29
C ILE A 77 12.80 -17.21 -16.02
N ARG A 78 13.56 -16.24 -15.52
CA ARG A 78 14.92 -16.43 -15.01
C ARG A 78 14.91 -16.85 -13.54
N ARG A 79 14.05 -16.24 -12.73
CA ARG A 79 13.98 -16.51 -11.29
C ARG A 79 12.59 -16.19 -10.74
N VAL A 80 12.10 -17.06 -9.85
CA VAL A 80 10.96 -16.78 -8.97
C VAL A 80 11.48 -16.70 -7.54
N ARG A 81 10.98 -15.74 -6.76
CA ARG A 81 11.28 -15.61 -5.34
C ARG A 81 10.01 -15.28 -4.56
N LEU A 82 9.41 -16.27 -3.91
CA LEU A 82 8.29 -16.06 -2.99
C LEU A 82 8.83 -15.60 -1.64
N VAL A 83 8.35 -14.46 -1.17
CA VAL A 83 8.83 -13.94 0.12
C VAL A 83 8.10 -14.60 1.26
N ARG A 84 8.87 -15.24 2.12
CA ARG A 84 8.40 -15.89 3.35
C ARG A 84 8.87 -15.12 4.58
N ASP A 85 8.17 -15.34 5.67
CA ASP A 85 8.62 -14.91 6.98
C ASP A 85 9.80 -15.77 7.45
N ALA A 86 10.87 -15.12 7.95
CA ALA A 86 12.10 -15.81 8.31
C ALA A 86 11.98 -16.67 9.57
N VAL A 87 10.99 -16.39 10.43
CA VAL A 87 10.79 -17.12 11.69
C VAL A 87 9.77 -18.24 11.48
N THR A 88 8.62 -17.90 10.88
CA THR A 88 7.50 -18.85 10.75
C THR A 88 7.51 -19.66 9.45
N GLY A 89 8.28 -19.23 8.44
CA GLY A 89 8.30 -19.86 7.11
C GLY A 89 7.05 -19.61 6.25
N PHE A 90 6.02 -18.96 6.81
CA PHE A 90 4.79 -18.68 6.10
C PHE A 90 4.98 -17.63 5.00
N SER A 91 4.24 -17.78 3.91
CA SER A 91 4.22 -16.81 2.81
C SER A 91 3.73 -15.45 3.30
N LYS A 92 4.44 -14.39 2.91
CA LYS A 92 3.99 -13.00 3.13
C LYS A 92 2.96 -12.55 2.09
N GLY A 93 2.57 -13.41 1.16
CA GLY A 93 1.56 -13.12 0.14
C GLY A 93 2.07 -12.26 -1.01
N TYR A 94 3.38 -12.24 -1.24
CA TYR A 94 3.99 -11.56 -2.40
C TYR A 94 5.28 -12.24 -2.85
N ALA A 95 5.59 -12.09 -4.14
CA ALA A 95 6.73 -12.68 -4.81
C ALA A 95 7.37 -11.68 -5.79
N PHE A 96 8.59 -12.02 -6.21
CA PHE A 96 9.29 -11.34 -7.29
C PHE A 96 9.58 -12.33 -8.41
N ILE A 97 9.31 -11.92 -9.65
CA ILE A 97 9.49 -12.75 -10.85
C ILE A 97 10.39 -12.00 -11.82
N GLU A 98 11.58 -12.53 -12.04
CA GLU A 98 12.56 -12.00 -12.99
C GLU A 98 12.40 -12.73 -14.32
N TYR A 99 12.16 -12.00 -15.40
CA TYR A 99 12.10 -12.54 -16.76
C TYR A 99 13.47 -12.45 -17.44
N LYS A 100 13.68 -13.28 -18.48
CA LYS A 100 14.86 -13.15 -19.34
C LYS A 100 14.75 -11.98 -20.32
N GLU A 101 13.53 -11.65 -20.75
CA GLU A 101 13.25 -10.64 -21.77
C GLU A 101 12.23 -9.60 -21.27
N GLU A 102 12.45 -8.34 -21.66
CA GLU A 102 11.54 -7.23 -21.36
C GLU A 102 10.16 -7.44 -22.00
N ARG A 103 10.09 -8.03 -23.19
CA ARG A 103 8.84 -8.29 -23.89
C ARG A 103 7.90 -9.19 -23.07
N SER A 104 8.45 -10.26 -22.47
CA SER A 104 7.71 -11.18 -21.62
C SER A 104 7.24 -10.49 -20.34
N LEU A 105 8.11 -9.68 -19.74
CA LEU A 105 7.75 -8.86 -18.58
C LEU A 105 6.58 -7.92 -18.88
N MET A 106 6.64 -7.19 -19.99
CA MET A 106 5.60 -6.23 -20.39
C MET A 106 4.28 -6.91 -20.74
N LYS A 107 4.31 -8.16 -21.21
CA LYS A 107 3.12 -8.98 -21.39
C LYS A 107 2.51 -9.36 -20.04
N ALA A 108 3.31 -9.92 -19.13
CA ALA A 108 2.88 -10.30 -17.79
C ALA A 108 2.34 -9.08 -16.99
N TRP A 109 3.01 -7.93 -17.04
CA TRP A 109 2.57 -6.71 -16.35
C TRP A 109 1.20 -6.19 -16.83
N ARG A 110 0.88 -6.37 -18.12
CA ARG A 110 -0.42 -5.99 -18.66
C ARG A 110 -1.50 -7.00 -18.30
N ASP A 111 -1.23 -8.28 -18.57
CA ASP A 111 -2.26 -9.31 -18.64
C ASP A 111 -2.46 -10.05 -17.32
N ALA A 112 -1.42 -10.17 -16.47
CA ALA A 112 -1.51 -10.91 -15.21
C ALA A 112 -2.08 -10.08 -14.05
N ASN A 113 -2.09 -8.75 -14.15
CA ASN A 113 -2.70 -7.89 -13.14
C ASN A 113 -4.21 -8.12 -13.11
N LYS A 114 -4.77 -8.37 -11.92
CA LYS A 114 -6.18 -8.73 -11.71
C LYS A 114 -6.57 -10.16 -12.12
N MET A 115 -5.62 -10.98 -12.54
CA MET A 115 -5.86 -12.40 -12.73
C MET A 115 -6.19 -13.06 -11.38
N VAL A 116 -7.09 -14.05 -11.37
CA VAL A 116 -7.41 -14.81 -10.16
C VAL A 116 -6.59 -16.10 -10.14
N VAL A 117 -5.80 -16.29 -9.09
CA VAL A 117 -5.03 -17.51 -8.82
C VAL A 117 -5.30 -17.93 -7.39
N ASP A 118 -5.64 -19.20 -7.16
CA ASP A 118 -5.99 -19.74 -5.84
C ASP A 118 -7.01 -18.88 -5.08
N GLN A 119 -8.08 -18.50 -5.79
CA GLN A 119 -9.17 -17.64 -5.28
C GLN A 119 -8.74 -16.22 -4.88
N SER A 120 -7.53 -15.79 -5.24
CA SER A 120 -6.99 -14.47 -4.92
C SER A 120 -6.71 -13.66 -6.19
N GLU A 121 -7.20 -12.41 -6.23
CA GLU A 121 -6.93 -11.47 -7.31
C GLU A 121 -5.50 -10.90 -7.18
N LEU A 122 -4.67 -11.20 -8.18
CA LEU A 122 -3.27 -10.77 -8.23
C LEU A 122 -3.16 -9.25 -8.42
N PHE A 123 -2.21 -8.66 -7.72
CA PHE A 123 -1.69 -7.33 -8.03
C PHE A 123 -0.30 -7.48 -8.63
N VAL A 124 -0.10 -6.99 -9.85
CA VAL A 124 1.18 -7.07 -10.58
C VAL A 124 1.66 -5.68 -10.92
N ASP A 125 2.89 -5.36 -10.53
CA ASP A 125 3.55 -4.09 -10.85
C ASP A 125 5.06 -4.28 -11.02
N PHE A 126 5.77 -3.24 -11.42
CA PHE A 126 7.24 -3.26 -11.46
C PHE A 126 7.84 -3.34 -10.06
N GLU A 127 9.06 -3.87 -9.95
CA GLU A 127 9.81 -3.82 -8.70
C GLU A 127 10.23 -2.38 -8.39
N LEU A 128 9.66 -1.78 -7.34
CA LEU A 128 9.98 -0.40 -6.96
C LEU A 128 11.14 -0.27 -5.97
N GLU A 129 11.50 -1.35 -5.26
CA GLU A 129 12.50 -1.27 -4.18
C GLU A 129 13.89 -0.85 -4.67
N ARG A 130 14.28 -1.37 -5.84
CA ARG A 130 15.60 -1.13 -6.46
C ARG A 130 15.55 -0.11 -7.60
N THR A 131 14.37 0.14 -8.19
CA THR A 131 14.22 1.04 -9.35
C THR A 131 13.79 2.45 -8.95
N LEU A 132 12.91 2.60 -7.95
CA LEU A 132 12.33 3.88 -7.60
C LEU A 132 13.18 4.56 -6.52
N GLN A 133 13.88 5.62 -6.92
CA GLN A 133 14.73 6.37 -5.99
C GLN A 133 13.91 6.91 -4.80
N GLY A 134 14.45 6.77 -3.60
CA GLY A 134 13.80 7.23 -2.37
C GLY A 134 12.72 6.28 -1.83
N TRP A 135 12.53 5.10 -2.42
CA TRP A 135 11.49 4.15 -2.02
C TRP A 135 11.51 3.86 -0.51
N ILE A 136 10.35 4.05 0.13
CA ILE A 136 10.11 3.65 1.51
C ILE A 136 9.03 2.57 1.54
N PRO A 137 9.27 1.40 2.14
CA PRO A 137 8.27 0.34 2.22
C PRO A 137 7.12 0.69 3.17
N ARG A 138 6.00 -0.01 2.98
CA ARG A 138 4.76 0.22 3.74
C ARG A 138 4.92 0.17 5.26
N ARG A 139 5.76 -0.75 5.77
CA ARG A 139 6.05 -0.93 7.21
C ARG A 139 6.69 0.30 7.87
N LEU A 140 7.30 1.18 7.08
CA LEU A 140 7.91 2.43 7.53
C LEU A 140 7.03 3.65 7.22
N GLY A 141 5.77 3.42 6.81
CA GLY A 141 4.79 4.48 6.52
C GLY A 141 4.69 4.90 5.05
N GLY A 142 5.58 4.37 4.20
CA GLY A 142 5.59 4.62 2.77
C GLY A 142 4.67 3.67 1.96
N GLY A 143 5.21 3.11 0.88
CA GLY A 143 4.51 2.30 -0.10
C GLY A 143 3.61 3.10 -1.04
N LEU A 144 2.93 2.39 -1.93
CA LEU A 144 1.91 2.93 -2.84
C LEU A 144 0.59 2.20 -2.65
N GLY A 145 -0.51 2.84 -3.03
CA GLY A 145 -1.86 2.30 -2.88
C GLY A 145 -2.36 2.30 -1.43
N GLY A 146 -3.20 1.31 -1.12
CA GLY A 146 -3.95 1.23 0.14
C GLY A 146 -5.44 1.52 -0.04
N LYS A 147 -6.21 1.28 1.02
CA LYS A 147 -7.65 1.55 1.07
C LYS A 147 -7.89 2.84 1.85
N LYS A 148 -8.91 3.62 1.46
CA LYS A 148 -9.29 4.84 2.19
C LYS A 148 -9.62 4.53 3.66
N GLU A 149 -10.31 3.41 3.90
CA GLU A 149 -10.65 2.92 5.25
C GLU A 149 -9.42 2.64 6.13
N SER A 150 -8.28 2.28 5.52
CA SER A 150 -7.06 1.96 6.26
C SER A 150 -6.32 3.19 6.82
N GLY A 151 -6.76 4.41 6.46
CA GLY A 151 -6.14 5.66 6.90
C GLY A 151 -4.73 5.91 6.34
N GLN A 152 -4.26 5.07 5.42
CA GLN A 152 -2.92 5.18 4.83
C GLN A 152 -3.03 5.07 3.30
N LEU A 153 -3.61 6.07 2.64
CA LEU A 153 -3.69 6.08 1.17
C LEU A 153 -2.40 6.68 0.59
N ARG A 154 -1.87 6.08 -0.47
CA ARG A 154 -0.67 6.55 -1.18
C ARG A 154 -0.91 6.54 -2.70
N PHE A 155 -0.49 7.60 -3.38
CA PHE A 155 -0.69 7.85 -4.80
C PHE A 155 0.62 7.73 -5.58
N GLY A 156 0.55 7.76 -6.92
CA GLY A 156 1.72 7.63 -7.80
C GLY A 156 2.07 6.19 -8.18
N GLY A 157 1.19 5.22 -7.90
CA GLY A 157 1.33 3.82 -8.33
C GLY A 157 0.22 3.36 -9.26
N ARG A 158 0.29 2.12 -9.74
CA ARG A 158 -0.66 1.57 -10.73
C ARG A 158 -2.14 1.69 -10.35
N ASP A 159 -2.53 1.21 -9.16
CA ASP A 159 -3.93 1.24 -8.68
C ASP A 159 -4.39 2.68 -8.28
N ARG A 160 -3.44 3.58 -7.99
CA ARG A 160 -3.71 4.93 -7.48
C ARG A 160 -2.72 5.93 -8.11
N PRO A 161 -2.90 6.29 -9.39
CA PRO A 161 -2.06 7.30 -10.00
C PRO A 161 -2.34 8.69 -9.40
N PHE A 162 -1.37 9.60 -9.52
CA PHE A 162 -1.60 11.01 -9.22
C PHE A 162 -2.68 11.58 -10.15
N ARG A 163 -3.49 12.49 -9.61
CA ARG A 163 -4.39 13.32 -10.43
C ARG A 163 -3.63 14.48 -11.03
N ARG A 164 -4.07 14.95 -12.20
CA ARG A 164 -3.56 16.18 -12.78
C ARG A 164 -3.90 17.34 -11.82
N PRO A 165 -2.92 18.20 -11.46
CA PRO A 165 -3.19 19.41 -10.70
C PRO A 165 -4.25 20.25 -11.40
N ILE A 166 -5.19 20.80 -10.63
CA ILE A 166 -6.22 21.69 -11.16
C ILE A 166 -5.58 23.07 -11.36
N ASN A 167 -5.38 23.48 -12.62
CA ASN A 167 -4.94 24.84 -12.92
C ASN A 167 -6.11 25.82 -12.70
N LEU A 168 -6.20 26.37 -11.48
CA LEU A 168 -7.17 27.41 -11.12
C LEU A 168 -6.84 28.79 -11.74
N GLY A 169 -5.71 28.92 -12.45
CA GLY A 169 -5.23 30.18 -13.05
C GLY A 169 -5.76 30.50 -14.44
N GLY A 170 -6.66 29.69 -15.00
CA GLY A 170 -7.41 30.05 -16.21
C GLY A 170 -8.70 30.78 -15.84
N PRO A 171 -9.19 31.74 -16.65
CA PRO A 171 -10.51 32.31 -16.43
C PRO A 171 -11.51 31.16 -16.34
N MET A 172 -12.26 31.11 -15.23
CA MET A 172 -13.42 30.22 -15.10
C MET A 172 -14.23 30.34 -16.39
N PRO A 173 -14.48 29.26 -17.15
CA PRO A 173 -15.33 29.36 -18.31
C PRO A 173 -16.67 29.86 -17.80
N GLN A 174 -17.06 31.08 -18.21
CA GLN A 174 -18.39 31.62 -17.99
C GLN A 174 -19.37 30.73 -18.75
N GLY A 175 -19.76 29.63 -18.10
CA GLY A 175 -20.76 28.72 -18.59
C GLY A 175 -22.08 29.46 -18.67
N ARG A 176 -22.61 29.56 -19.89
CA ARG A 176 -24.01 29.88 -20.16
C ARG A 176 -24.92 28.97 -19.28
N PRO A 177 -26.02 29.48 -18.73
CA PRO A 177 -26.91 28.69 -17.91
C PRO A 177 -27.66 27.69 -18.81
N GLY A 178 -27.39 26.40 -18.64
CA GLY A 178 -28.14 25.33 -19.30
C GLY A 178 -27.27 24.11 -19.56
N GLU A 179 -27.68 22.97 -18.99
CA GLU A 179 -27.24 21.62 -19.32
C GLU A 179 -25.89 21.15 -18.73
N ARG A 180 -25.91 20.82 -17.44
CA ARG A 180 -25.20 19.62 -16.97
C ARG A 180 -26.19 18.68 -16.29
N ARG A 181 -26.78 17.82 -17.14
CA ARG A 181 -27.58 16.66 -16.76
C ARG A 181 -26.68 15.68 -16.01
N TRP A 182 -26.75 15.69 -14.68
CA TRP A 182 -26.26 14.60 -13.84
C TRP A 182 -27.27 13.44 -13.97
N GLU A 183 -27.01 12.50 -14.86
CA GLU A 183 -27.66 11.20 -14.82
C GLU A 183 -26.96 10.34 -13.75
N GLY A 184 -27.69 10.10 -12.66
CA GLY A 184 -27.21 9.31 -11.54
C GLY A 184 -28.26 9.15 -10.44
N GLY A 185 -29.41 8.55 -10.78
CA GLY A 185 -30.25 7.73 -9.91
C GLY A 185 -30.88 8.38 -8.68
N GLY A 186 -32.18 8.68 -8.79
CA GLY A 186 -33.00 9.17 -7.68
C GLY A 186 -33.53 8.09 -6.74
N GLY A 187 -34.01 8.58 -5.58
CA GLY A 187 -35.30 8.13 -5.02
C GLY A 187 -35.25 7.48 -3.64
N GLY A 188 -35.67 8.23 -2.61
CA GLY A 188 -36.08 7.63 -1.33
C GLY A 188 -35.90 8.55 -0.11
N GLY A 189 -36.64 9.66 -0.05
CA GLY A 189 -36.67 10.53 1.12
C GLY A 189 -37.39 9.91 2.32
N GLY A 190 -36.84 10.14 3.52
CA GLY A 190 -37.48 9.86 4.79
C GLY A 190 -36.93 10.79 5.87
N SER A 191 -37.73 11.79 6.23
CA SER A 191 -37.76 12.59 7.47
C SER A 191 -36.47 12.73 8.31
N ARG A 192 -35.93 13.94 8.24
CA ARG A 192 -34.92 14.53 9.12
C ARG A 192 -35.51 14.77 10.52
N GLU A 193 -35.21 13.89 11.47
CA GLU A 193 -35.25 14.19 12.91
C GLU A 193 -33.83 14.51 13.38
N GLU A 194 -33.62 15.76 13.75
CA GLU A 194 -32.36 16.26 14.31
C GLU A 194 -32.21 15.77 15.75
N ARG A 195 -31.37 14.75 15.96
CA ARG A 195 -30.89 14.36 17.29
C ARG A 195 -29.57 15.09 17.59
N PRO A 196 -29.47 15.84 18.71
CA PRO A 196 -28.21 16.45 19.12
C PRO A 196 -27.18 15.38 19.49
N ARG A 197 -25.91 15.65 19.13
CA ARG A 197 -24.77 14.79 19.46
C ARG A 197 -24.27 15.16 20.86
N ASP A 198 -24.64 14.35 21.85
CA ASP A 198 -24.02 14.39 23.18
C ASP A 198 -22.54 14.02 23.10
N TRP A 199 -21.72 14.85 23.74
CA TRP A 199 -20.27 14.82 23.72
C TRP A 199 -19.68 14.40 25.07
N ASP A 200 -20.27 13.43 25.77
CA ASP A 200 -19.76 12.97 27.06
C ASP A 200 -19.08 11.61 26.95
N ARG A 201 -17.77 11.64 26.75
CA ARG A 201 -16.86 10.56 27.19
C ARG A 201 -15.91 11.15 28.21
N GLU A 202 -16.38 11.18 29.45
CA GLU A 202 -15.51 11.28 30.61
C GLU A 202 -14.49 10.14 30.59
N ARG A 203 -13.28 10.53 30.96
CA ARG A 203 -12.04 9.80 30.80
C ARG A 203 -11.66 9.32 32.19
N ASP A 204 -12.17 8.17 32.59
CA ASP A 204 -11.74 7.56 33.85
C ASP A 204 -10.35 6.94 33.68
N ARG A 205 -9.38 7.67 34.20
CA ARG A 205 -8.06 7.18 34.57
C ARG A 205 -8.17 6.74 36.02
N ASP A 206 -8.20 5.44 36.27
CA ASP A 206 -7.83 4.92 37.58
C ASP A 206 -6.65 3.97 37.49
N ARG A 207 -5.75 4.22 38.44
CA ARG A 207 -4.34 3.92 38.49
C ARG A 207 -4.14 3.16 39.77
N ASP A 208 -4.20 1.84 39.73
CA ASP A 208 -3.86 1.02 40.88
C ASP A 208 -2.45 0.45 40.73
N GLN A 209 -1.50 1.26 41.18
CA GLN A 209 -0.29 0.76 41.82
C GLN A 209 -0.65 0.44 43.27
N ASN A 210 -0.55 -0.81 43.70
CA ASN A 210 -0.07 -1.03 45.05
C ASN A 210 0.75 -2.32 45.18
N ASN A 211 1.90 -2.16 45.81
CA ASN A 211 2.98 -3.12 45.95
C ASN A 211 3.18 -3.39 47.45
N ASN A 212 3.36 -4.67 47.76
CA ASN A 212 4.11 -5.24 48.89
C ASN A 212 3.58 -5.20 50.33
N HIS A 213 4.04 -6.25 51.04
CA HIS A 213 4.12 -6.55 52.49
C HIS A 213 3.06 -7.58 52.96
N THR A 214 3.35 -8.73 53.58
CA THR A 214 4.51 -9.20 54.36
C THR A 214 4.52 -10.75 54.45
N ALA A 215 5.69 -11.29 54.74
CA ALA A 215 6.11 -12.68 54.96
C ALA A 215 5.30 -13.56 55.93
N ASP A 216 5.35 -14.88 55.68
CA ASP A 216 5.64 -15.94 56.66
C ASP A 216 6.02 -17.20 55.85
N SER A 217 7.27 -17.69 55.79
CA SER A 217 8.06 -18.43 56.79
C SER A 217 7.38 -19.72 57.31
N THR A 218 8.10 -20.84 57.19
CA THR A 218 7.77 -22.25 57.54
C THR A 218 6.96 -22.99 56.45
N LEU A 219 7.38 -24.13 55.88
CA LEU A 219 8.06 -25.30 56.43
C LEU A 219 8.97 -25.99 55.40
N TYR A 220 10.15 -26.39 55.86
CA TYR A 220 10.98 -27.41 55.25
C TYR A 220 10.40 -28.83 55.49
N LYS A 221 10.78 -29.75 54.58
CA LYS A 221 11.24 -31.14 54.80
C LYS A 221 10.30 -32.34 54.45
N ILE A 222 10.91 -33.26 53.67
CA ILE A 222 10.81 -34.74 53.67
C ILE A 222 9.52 -35.26 53.01
N LEU A 223 9.50 -35.98 51.87
CA LEU A 223 10.31 -37.08 51.31
C LEU A 223 10.47 -36.93 49.79
#